data_AF-A0A068Z3J4-F1
#
_entry.id   AF-A0A068Z3J4-F1
#
_cell.length_a   1.000
_cell.length_b   1.000
_cell.length_c   1.000
_cell.angle_alpha   90.00
_cell.angle_beta   90.00
_cell.angle_gamma   90.00
#
_symmetry.space_group_name_H-M   'P 1'
#
loop_
_entity.id
_entity.type
_entity.pdbx_description
1 polymer ?
#
loop_
_entity_poly.entity_id
_entity_poly.type
_entity_poly.pdbx_seq_one_letter_code
_entity_poly.pdbx_strand_id
1 'polypeptide(L)'
;MFDLISHLTEKGIQHTVSDNGHITVGGYLHLRGTPIPALPDGLTVGGWLDLSDTGITTLPDNLSVGGWLDLRDTPITVLPDNLSVGGWLNLSYTRITVLPDNLSVGGWLDLSGTPITTLPDGLTVGGWLDPSGTRITALPDGLTVGGDLNLHVTRITALPEGLTVGGDLYLGGTGITVLPDNLSVGGWLDLRGTRITTLPEKFTCRSLYLDPERISNIAYRKGCGRSGRTIFAAWTGKEIRIAAGCFFDTLDAFERAVDVKYTGKAADDYKQAARECVAELTEKLGK
;
A
#
# COMPACT_ATOMS: atom_id res chain seq x y z
N MET A 1 -0.89 -39.88 4.42
CA MET A 1 -0.31 -38.69 5.09
C MET A 1 0.55 -38.00 4.04
N PHE A 2 0.46 -36.69 3.86
CA PHE A 2 1.33 -35.98 2.91
C PHE A 2 2.78 -36.11 3.38
N ASP A 3 3.68 -36.53 2.50
CA ASP A 3 5.11 -36.63 2.76
C ASP A 3 5.85 -35.67 1.81
N LEU A 4 6.60 -34.72 2.38
CA LEU A 4 7.24 -33.67 1.61
C LEU A 4 8.34 -34.22 0.70
N ILE A 5 9.16 -35.17 1.17
CA ILE A 5 10.27 -35.74 0.38
C ILE A 5 9.74 -36.49 -0.85
N SER A 6 8.69 -37.29 -0.65
CA SER A 6 8.00 -38.01 -1.73
C SER A 6 7.43 -37.03 -2.75
N HIS A 7 6.75 -35.96 -2.29
CA HIS A 7 6.23 -34.92 -3.16
C HIS A 7 7.34 -34.23 -3.99
N LEU A 8 8.44 -33.84 -3.34
CA LEU A 8 9.58 -33.21 -4.02
C LEU A 8 10.16 -34.15 -5.09
N THR A 9 10.30 -35.43 -4.77
CA THR A 9 10.84 -36.45 -5.69
C THR A 9 9.91 -36.69 -6.87
N GLU A 10 8.60 -36.87 -6.63
CA GLU A 10 7.58 -37.07 -7.66
C GLU A 10 7.48 -35.88 -8.62
N LYS A 11 7.65 -34.66 -8.11
CA LYS A 11 7.61 -33.42 -8.91
C LYS A 11 8.96 -33.07 -9.54
N GLY A 12 10.01 -33.86 -9.32
CA GLY A 12 11.35 -33.59 -9.84
C GLY A 12 11.97 -32.30 -9.28
N ILE A 13 11.53 -31.86 -8.10
CA ILE A 13 12.04 -30.66 -7.44
C ILE A 13 13.39 -31.02 -6.82
N GLN A 14 14.43 -30.30 -7.24
CA GLN A 14 15.79 -30.49 -6.72
C GLN A 14 15.84 -30.11 -5.24
N HIS A 15 16.29 -31.04 -4.41
CA HIS A 15 16.38 -30.86 -2.97
C HIS A 15 17.53 -31.68 -2.38
N THR A 16 17.99 -31.29 -1.20
CA THR A 16 18.91 -32.08 -0.37
C THR A 16 18.29 -32.36 0.99
N VAL A 17 18.70 -33.46 1.60
CA VAL A 17 18.35 -33.84 2.97
C VAL A 17 19.66 -34.08 3.71
N SER A 18 19.91 -33.36 4.79
CA SER A 18 21.10 -33.53 5.63
C SER A 18 20.92 -34.67 6.65
N ASP A 19 22.02 -35.06 7.31
CA ASP A 19 22.02 -36.12 8.32
C ASP A 19 21.09 -35.85 9.52
N ASN A 20 20.82 -34.58 9.83
CA ASN A 20 19.87 -34.15 10.85
C ASN A 20 18.43 -33.95 10.31
N GLY A 21 18.16 -34.35 9.07
CA GLY A 21 16.83 -34.31 8.47
C GLY A 21 16.40 -32.94 7.92
N HIS A 22 17.28 -31.93 7.88
CA HIS A 22 16.93 -30.64 7.28
C HIS A 22 16.79 -30.77 5.77
N ILE A 23 15.71 -30.21 5.24
CA ILE A 23 15.41 -30.23 3.82
C ILE A 23 15.77 -28.88 3.23
N THR A 24 16.60 -28.86 2.18
CA THR A 24 16.89 -27.64 1.42
C THR A 24 16.34 -27.76 0.02
N VAL A 25 15.46 -26.83 -0.36
CA VAL A 25 14.99 -26.63 -1.73
C VAL A 25 15.68 -25.38 -2.27
N GLY A 26 16.63 -25.53 -3.20
CA GLY A 26 17.41 -24.39 -3.69
C GLY A 26 16.61 -23.38 -4.52
N GLY A 27 15.51 -23.83 -5.13
CA GLY A 27 14.64 -23.02 -5.97
C GLY A 27 13.27 -22.78 -5.33
N TYR A 28 12.22 -23.10 -6.09
CA TYR A 28 10.84 -22.78 -5.75
C TYR A 28 10.09 -23.99 -5.21
N LEU A 29 9.21 -23.78 -4.23
CA LEU A 29 8.38 -24.82 -3.64
C LEU A 29 6.91 -24.43 -3.71
N HIS A 30 6.16 -25.08 -4.61
CA HIS A 30 4.72 -24.87 -4.78
C HIS A 30 3.92 -25.97 -4.08
N LEU A 31 3.32 -25.64 -2.94
CA LEU A 31 2.50 -26.53 -2.12
C LEU A 31 1.04 -26.07 -2.06
N ARG A 32 0.65 -25.11 -2.90
CA ARG A 32 -0.70 -24.56 -2.94
C ARG A 32 -1.77 -25.66 -3.02
N GLY A 33 -2.77 -25.58 -2.16
CA GLY A 33 -3.91 -26.50 -2.15
C GLY A 33 -3.56 -27.96 -1.82
N THR A 34 -2.31 -28.26 -1.46
CA THR A 34 -1.91 -29.61 -1.08
C THR A 34 -2.45 -29.95 0.32
N PRO A 35 -2.64 -31.24 0.65
CA PRO A 35 -3.07 -31.66 1.99
C PRO A 35 -1.91 -31.67 3.00
N ILE A 36 -0.91 -30.80 2.84
CA ILE A 36 0.24 -30.74 3.75
C ILE A 36 -0.22 -30.32 5.16
N PRO A 37 0.04 -31.14 6.19
CA PRO A 37 -0.44 -30.84 7.54
C PRO A 37 0.48 -29.85 8.29
N ALA A 38 1.78 -29.93 8.03
CA ALA A 38 2.82 -29.11 8.65
C ALA A 38 4.06 -29.13 7.74
N LEU A 39 4.90 -28.10 7.85
CA LEU A 39 6.25 -28.13 7.31
C LEU A 39 7.20 -28.82 8.30
N PRO A 40 8.22 -29.54 7.83
CA PRO A 40 9.24 -30.10 8.71
C PRO A 40 10.15 -29.01 9.28
N ASP A 41 10.65 -29.26 10.49
CA ASP A 41 11.68 -28.42 11.10
C ASP A 41 12.94 -28.38 10.22
N GLY A 42 13.59 -27.20 10.16
CA GLY A 42 14.81 -27.01 9.38
C GLY A 42 14.59 -26.93 7.86
N LEU A 43 13.36 -26.77 7.38
CA LEU A 43 13.09 -26.50 5.96
C LEU A 43 13.69 -25.15 5.54
N THR A 44 14.49 -25.16 4.48
CA THR A 44 15.02 -23.97 3.81
C THR A 44 14.57 -23.93 2.36
N VAL A 45 14.05 -22.79 1.91
CA VAL A 45 13.65 -22.56 0.50
C VAL A 45 14.43 -21.36 -0.04
N GLY A 46 15.35 -21.60 -0.98
CA GLY A 46 16.21 -20.55 -1.54
C GLY A 46 15.45 -19.55 -2.42
N GLY A 47 14.40 -20.00 -3.10
CA GLY A 47 13.47 -19.17 -3.86
C GLY A 47 12.20 -18.88 -3.07
N TRP A 48 11.05 -19.05 -3.72
CA TRP A 48 9.74 -18.80 -3.13
C TRP A 48 9.03 -20.05 -2.62
N LEU A 49 8.13 -19.85 -1.67
CA LEU A 49 7.30 -20.87 -1.04
C LEU A 49 5.83 -20.46 -1.13
N ASP A 50 5.03 -21.24 -1.86
CA ASP A 50 3.58 -21.06 -1.96
C ASP A 50 2.86 -22.11 -1.12
N LEU A 51 2.28 -21.66 -0.01
CA LEU A 51 1.45 -22.43 0.92
C LEU A 51 -0.02 -22.02 0.85
N SER A 52 -0.41 -21.21 -0.14
CA SER A 52 -1.78 -20.70 -0.22
C SER A 52 -2.81 -21.83 -0.33
N ASP A 53 -4.01 -21.61 0.19
CA ASP A 53 -5.10 -22.60 0.16
C ASP A 53 -4.75 -23.95 0.86
N THR A 54 -3.75 -24.00 1.75
CA THR A 54 -3.38 -25.22 2.51
C THR A 54 -3.99 -25.26 3.92
N GLY A 55 -3.90 -26.42 4.58
CA GLY A 55 -4.30 -26.61 5.98
C GLY A 55 -3.27 -26.18 7.02
N ILE A 56 -2.19 -25.47 6.63
CA ILE A 56 -1.10 -25.08 7.53
C ILE A 56 -1.60 -24.16 8.64
N THR A 57 -1.36 -24.56 9.89
CA THR A 57 -1.73 -23.79 11.09
C THR A 57 -0.54 -23.15 11.80
N THR A 58 0.67 -23.64 11.56
CA THR A 58 1.93 -23.14 12.14
C THR A 58 3.08 -23.28 11.14
N LEU A 59 4.11 -22.45 11.27
CA LEU A 59 5.38 -22.59 10.57
C LEU A 59 6.48 -22.99 11.57
N PRO A 60 7.54 -23.69 11.12
CA PRO A 60 8.67 -24.02 11.98
C PRO A 60 9.49 -22.75 12.31
N ASP A 61 10.04 -22.70 13.52
CA ASP A 61 10.70 -21.50 14.08
C ASP A 61 11.84 -20.93 13.22
N ASN A 62 12.53 -21.82 12.47
CA ASN A 62 13.70 -21.47 11.66
C ASN A 62 13.41 -21.52 10.15
N LEU A 63 12.16 -21.33 9.73
CA LEU A 63 11.82 -21.25 8.32
C LEU A 63 12.53 -20.07 7.65
N SER A 64 13.31 -20.35 6.62
CA SER A 64 13.97 -19.35 5.79
C SER A 64 13.50 -19.44 4.35
N VAL A 65 13.02 -18.30 3.82
CA VAL A 65 12.56 -18.17 2.44
C VAL A 65 13.32 -17.02 1.78
N GLY A 66 14.21 -17.35 0.84
CA GLY A 66 15.04 -16.35 0.17
C GLY A 66 14.27 -15.42 -0.77
N GLY A 67 13.16 -15.90 -1.33
CA GLY A 67 12.22 -15.16 -2.15
C GLY A 67 10.96 -14.78 -1.38
N TRP A 68 9.80 -15.07 -1.96
CA TRP A 68 8.51 -14.74 -1.37
C TRP A 68 7.81 -15.91 -0.68
N LEU A 69 6.93 -15.59 0.27
CA LEU A 69 6.11 -16.52 1.02
C LEU A 69 4.63 -16.16 0.88
N ASP A 70 3.85 -17.08 0.32
CA ASP A 70 2.38 -16.94 0.21
C ASP A 70 1.68 -17.88 1.20
N LEU A 71 0.96 -17.29 2.16
CA LEU A 71 0.16 -17.98 3.17
C LEU A 71 -1.33 -17.64 3.02
N ARG A 72 -1.74 -17.03 1.90
CA ARG A 72 -3.12 -16.61 1.67
C ARG A 72 -4.09 -17.77 1.88
N ASP A 73 -5.23 -17.48 2.50
CA ASP A 73 -6.31 -18.44 2.74
C ASP A 73 -5.89 -19.66 3.59
N THR A 74 -4.82 -19.55 4.39
CA THR A 74 -4.44 -20.58 5.37
C THR A 74 -5.03 -20.30 6.76
N PRO A 75 -5.25 -21.34 7.59
CA PRO A 75 -5.76 -21.17 8.95
C PRO A 75 -4.73 -20.65 9.97
N ILE A 76 -3.53 -20.26 9.54
CA ILE A 76 -2.43 -19.80 10.41
C ILE A 76 -2.84 -18.61 11.29
N THR A 77 -2.41 -18.64 12.55
CA THR A 77 -2.75 -17.64 13.57
C THR A 77 -1.55 -16.89 14.13
N VAL A 78 -0.33 -17.40 13.93
CA VAL A 78 0.92 -16.81 14.41
C VAL A 78 2.06 -17.11 13.44
N LEU A 79 3.00 -16.18 13.30
CA LEU A 79 4.27 -16.39 12.60
C LEU A 79 5.38 -16.62 13.61
N PRO A 80 6.43 -17.38 13.26
CA PRO A 80 7.58 -17.54 14.13
C PRO A 80 8.36 -16.23 14.28
N ASP A 81 8.92 -15.99 15.47
CA ASP A 81 9.56 -14.72 15.82
C ASP A 81 10.73 -14.33 14.89
N ASN A 82 11.44 -15.34 14.35
CA ASN A 82 12.62 -15.16 13.51
C ASN A 82 12.33 -15.38 12.02
N LEU A 83 11.07 -15.26 11.59
CA LEU A 83 10.71 -15.41 10.17
C LEU A 83 11.44 -14.35 9.32
N SER A 84 12.19 -14.83 8.33
CA SER A 84 12.85 -13.98 7.34
C SER A 84 12.33 -14.29 5.94
N VAL A 85 11.83 -13.26 5.26
CA VAL A 85 11.34 -13.32 3.89
C VAL A 85 12.08 -12.28 3.06
N GLY A 86 12.96 -12.73 2.16
CA GLY A 86 13.81 -11.84 1.37
C GLY A 86 13.04 -11.01 0.34
N GLY A 87 11.90 -11.54 -0.12
CA GLY A 87 10.97 -10.87 -1.02
C GLY A 87 9.71 -10.44 -0.28
N TRP A 88 8.61 -11.07 -0.65
CA TRP A 88 7.28 -10.54 -0.41
C TRP A 88 6.47 -11.52 0.45
N LEU A 89 5.64 -11.02 1.36
CA LEU A 89 4.88 -11.85 2.31
C LEU A 89 3.37 -11.59 2.14
N ASN A 90 2.62 -12.64 1.80
CA ASN A 90 1.16 -12.56 1.68
C ASN A 90 0.49 -13.33 2.83
N LEU A 91 -0.17 -12.59 3.72
CA LEU A 91 -0.98 -13.10 4.84
C LEU A 91 -2.47 -12.82 4.62
N SER A 92 -2.88 -12.41 3.43
CA SER A 92 -4.28 -12.05 3.16
C SER A 92 -5.24 -13.19 3.51
N TYR A 93 -6.37 -12.85 4.12
CA TYR A 93 -7.41 -13.79 4.56
C TYR A 93 -6.94 -14.89 5.54
N THR A 94 -5.78 -14.73 6.17
CA THR A 94 -5.35 -15.59 7.28
C THR A 94 -6.01 -15.18 8.60
N ARG A 95 -5.78 -15.96 9.66
CA ARG A 95 -6.27 -15.68 11.02
C ARG A 95 -5.24 -14.98 11.90
N ILE A 96 -4.20 -14.39 11.32
CA ILE A 96 -3.15 -13.66 12.02
C ILE A 96 -3.75 -12.47 12.78
N THR A 97 -3.50 -12.43 14.10
CA THR A 97 -3.90 -11.32 14.97
C THR A 97 -2.73 -10.43 15.41
N VAL A 98 -1.50 -10.92 15.28
CA VAL A 98 -0.26 -10.24 15.70
C VAL A 98 0.88 -10.63 14.77
N LEU A 99 1.77 -9.69 14.47
CA LEU A 99 3.02 -9.94 13.75
C LEU A 99 4.19 -9.98 14.73
N PRO A 100 5.28 -10.70 14.41
CA PRO A 100 6.52 -10.63 15.18
C PRO A 100 7.05 -9.19 15.31
N ASP A 101 7.59 -8.84 16.47
CA ASP A 101 8.06 -7.48 16.77
C ASP A 101 9.12 -6.96 15.80
N ASN A 102 9.98 -7.84 15.29
CA ASN A 102 11.09 -7.52 14.39
C ASN A 102 10.85 -8.02 12.95
N LEU A 103 9.59 -8.18 12.53
CA LEU A 103 9.28 -8.62 11.18
C LEU A 103 9.83 -7.62 10.15
N SER A 104 10.71 -8.12 9.28
CA SER A 104 11.27 -7.37 8.15
C SER A 104 10.87 -8.05 6.85
N VAL A 105 10.27 -7.29 5.94
CA VAL A 105 9.87 -7.76 4.61
C VAL A 105 10.54 -6.91 3.53
N GLY A 106 11.37 -7.53 2.70
CA GLY A 106 12.16 -6.82 1.68
C GLY A 106 11.31 -6.21 0.56
N GLY A 107 10.15 -6.81 0.27
CA GLY A 107 9.19 -6.42 -0.77
C GLY A 107 7.85 -5.95 -0.20
N TRP A 108 6.74 -6.51 -0.69
CA TRP A 108 5.40 -6.18 -0.18
C TRP A 108 5.03 -6.97 1.08
N LEU A 109 4.07 -6.46 1.85
CA LEU A 109 3.38 -7.16 2.93
C LEU A 109 1.87 -6.97 2.77
N ASP A 110 1.15 -8.06 2.47
CA ASP A 110 -0.32 -8.07 2.36
C ASP A 110 -0.93 -8.68 3.63
N LEU A 111 -1.70 -7.87 4.36
CA LEU A 111 -2.43 -8.22 5.58
C LEU A 111 -3.95 -8.12 5.35
N SER A 112 -4.39 -7.94 4.12
CA SER A 112 -5.79 -7.65 3.81
C SER A 112 -6.72 -8.77 4.28
N GLY A 113 -7.86 -8.38 4.87
CA GLY A 113 -8.84 -9.35 5.39
C GLY A 113 -8.39 -10.14 6.63
N THR A 114 -7.24 -9.84 7.24
CA THR A 114 -6.83 -10.44 8.52
C THR A 114 -7.52 -9.77 9.72
N PRO A 115 -7.66 -10.46 10.87
CA PRO A 115 -8.24 -9.88 12.08
C PRO A 115 -7.28 -8.96 12.86
N ILE A 116 -6.07 -8.69 12.34
CA ILE A 116 -5.05 -7.87 13.00
C ILE A 116 -5.56 -6.49 13.43
N THR A 117 -5.10 -6.05 14.60
CA THR A 117 -5.51 -4.78 15.23
C THR A 117 -4.37 -3.79 15.44
N THR A 118 -3.12 -4.24 15.37
CA THR A 118 -1.93 -3.43 15.60
C THR A 118 -0.80 -3.91 14.69
N LEU A 119 0.06 -3.00 14.24
CA LEU A 119 1.34 -3.32 13.62
C LEU A 119 2.46 -3.13 14.65
N PRO A 120 3.56 -3.89 14.59
CA PRO A 120 4.66 -3.74 15.52
C PRO A 120 5.47 -2.47 15.23
N ASP A 121 6.03 -1.85 16.27
CA ASP A 121 6.79 -0.60 16.17
C ASP A 121 8.05 -0.74 15.28
N GLY A 122 8.64 -1.94 15.24
CA GLY A 122 9.81 -2.25 14.41
C GLY A 122 9.52 -2.65 12.96
N LEU A 123 8.25 -2.60 12.52
CA LEU A 123 7.86 -3.06 11.19
C LEU A 123 8.57 -2.27 10.09
N THR A 124 9.32 -2.97 9.23
CA THR A 124 9.94 -2.41 8.03
C THR A 124 9.44 -3.13 6.78
N VAL A 125 8.91 -2.35 5.82
CA VAL A 125 8.44 -2.87 4.52
C VAL A 125 9.15 -2.11 3.40
N GLY A 126 10.00 -2.83 2.65
CA GLY A 126 10.79 -2.23 1.56
C GLY A 126 9.94 -1.81 0.34
N GLY A 127 8.78 -2.44 0.16
CA GLY A 127 7.84 -2.18 -0.93
C GLY A 127 6.46 -1.71 -0.42
N TRP A 128 5.41 -2.37 -0.89
CA TRP A 128 4.01 -2.02 -0.59
C TRP A 128 3.53 -2.67 0.72
N LEU A 129 2.87 -1.91 1.60
CA LEU A 129 2.12 -2.41 2.74
C LEU A 129 0.59 -2.30 2.51
N ASP A 130 -0.13 -3.43 2.58
CA ASP A 130 -1.59 -3.49 2.44
C ASP A 130 -2.28 -4.06 3.71
N PRO A 131 -2.65 -3.20 4.67
CA PRO A 131 -3.53 -3.55 5.80
C PRO A 131 -5.02 -3.30 5.51
N SER A 132 -5.45 -3.20 4.25
CA SER A 132 -6.82 -2.83 3.93
C SER A 132 -7.85 -3.83 4.47
N GLY A 133 -8.99 -3.31 4.92
CA GLY A 133 -10.06 -4.12 5.53
C GLY A 133 -9.72 -4.76 6.89
N THR A 134 -8.55 -4.47 7.48
CA THR A 134 -8.20 -4.91 8.83
C THR A 134 -8.84 -4.02 9.91
N ARG A 135 -8.65 -4.38 11.19
CA ARG A 135 -9.17 -3.62 12.34
C ARG A 135 -8.14 -2.68 12.95
N ILE A 136 -7.04 -2.42 12.25
CA ILE A 136 -5.97 -1.52 12.72
C ILE A 136 -6.53 -0.12 13.00
N THR A 137 -6.17 0.43 14.16
CA THR A 137 -6.61 1.75 14.63
C THR A 137 -5.53 2.83 14.56
N ALA A 138 -4.26 2.43 14.45
CA ALA A 138 -3.12 3.35 14.36
C ALA A 138 -1.97 2.70 13.57
N LEU A 139 -1.15 3.53 12.94
CA LEU A 139 0.15 3.11 12.41
C LEU A 139 1.22 3.32 13.50
N PRO A 140 2.29 2.52 13.53
CA PRO A 140 3.39 2.71 14.45
C PRO A 140 4.14 4.01 14.13
N ASP A 141 4.71 4.62 15.18
CA ASP A 141 5.55 5.81 15.02
C ASP A 141 6.80 5.44 14.22
N GLY A 142 7.19 6.31 13.28
CA GLY A 142 8.38 6.08 12.45
C GLY A 142 8.20 5.05 11.33
N LEU A 143 6.99 4.54 11.09
CA LEU A 143 6.71 3.65 9.95
C LEU A 143 7.20 4.27 8.65
N THR A 144 8.05 3.53 7.94
CA THR A 144 8.53 3.89 6.59
C THR A 144 8.07 2.83 5.60
N VAL A 145 7.43 3.27 4.52
CA VAL A 145 6.97 2.39 3.43
C VAL A 145 7.63 2.83 2.13
N GLY A 146 8.48 1.96 1.58
CA GLY A 146 9.25 2.28 0.38
C GLY A 146 8.41 2.38 -0.90
N GLY A 147 7.28 1.66 -0.95
CA GLY A 147 6.30 1.68 -2.03
C GLY A 147 4.97 2.26 -1.59
N ASP A 148 3.88 1.60 -2.01
CA ASP A 148 2.51 2.05 -1.75
C ASP A 148 2.07 1.71 -0.32
N LEU A 149 1.09 2.43 0.21
CA LEU A 149 0.44 2.16 1.49
C LEU A 149 -1.09 2.19 1.31
N ASN A 150 -1.72 1.03 1.48
CA ASN A 150 -3.16 0.89 1.32
C ASN A 150 -3.89 0.78 2.68
N LEU A 151 -4.47 1.88 3.16
CA LEU A 151 -5.23 1.92 4.41
C LEU A 151 -6.74 1.81 4.20
N HIS A 152 -7.19 1.42 3.00
CA HIS A 152 -8.62 1.38 2.69
C HIS A 152 -9.42 0.58 3.72
N VAL A 153 -10.54 1.14 4.18
CA VAL A 153 -11.50 0.46 5.07
C VAL A 153 -10.86 -0.02 6.39
N THR A 154 -9.78 0.62 6.84
CA THR A 154 -9.23 0.41 8.19
C THR A 154 -9.94 1.29 9.22
N ARG A 155 -9.67 1.08 10.51
CA ARG A 155 -10.21 1.90 11.62
C ARG A 155 -9.28 3.04 12.02
N ILE A 156 -8.28 3.35 11.20
CA ILE A 156 -7.32 4.42 11.44
C ILE A 156 -8.05 5.77 11.45
N THR A 157 -7.77 6.59 12.47
CA THR A 157 -8.36 7.92 12.63
C THR A 157 -7.34 9.06 12.46
N ALA A 158 -6.04 8.76 12.49
CA ALA A 158 -4.97 9.70 12.29
C ALA A 158 -3.76 9.01 11.66
N LEU A 159 -2.98 9.75 10.87
CA LEU A 159 -1.66 9.32 10.42
C LEU A 159 -0.61 9.87 11.39
N PRO A 160 0.51 9.15 11.63
CA PRO A 160 1.59 9.65 12.46
C PRO A 160 2.28 10.86 11.80
N GLU A 161 2.80 11.76 12.62
CA GLU A 161 3.61 12.88 12.15
C GLU A 161 4.88 12.38 11.45
N GLY A 162 5.25 13.02 10.34
CA GLY A 162 6.43 12.63 9.57
C GLY A 162 6.29 11.35 8.72
N LEU A 163 5.07 10.78 8.60
CA LEU A 163 4.83 9.64 7.72
C LEU A 163 5.32 9.94 6.29
N THR A 164 6.17 9.06 5.77
CA THR A 164 6.68 9.10 4.41
C THR A 164 6.28 7.83 3.66
N VAL A 165 5.64 8.01 2.50
CA VAL A 165 5.24 6.92 1.60
C VAL A 165 5.93 7.13 0.26
N GLY A 166 6.76 6.18 -0.18
CA GLY A 166 7.51 6.31 -1.43
C GLY A 166 6.64 6.23 -2.69
N GLY A 167 5.53 5.51 -2.62
CA GLY A 167 4.55 5.34 -3.69
C GLY A 167 3.22 6.03 -3.40
N ASP A 168 2.13 5.33 -3.66
CA ASP A 168 0.75 5.79 -3.52
C ASP A 168 0.22 5.59 -2.09
N LEU A 169 -0.62 6.51 -1.60
CA LEU A 169 -1.28 6.43 -0.31
C LEU A 169 -2.81 6.44 -0.49
N TYR A 170 -3.45 5.36 -0.07
CA TYR A 170 -4.90 5.15 -0.19
C TYR A 170 -5.58 5.22 1.18
N LEU A 171 -6.48 6.19 1.38
CA LEU A 171 -7.11 6.44 2.68
C LEU A 171 -8.62 6.23 2.71
N GLY A 172 -9.25 5.83 1.59
CA GLY A 172 -10.71 5.80 1.50
C GLY A 172 -11.37 4.84 2.49
N GLY A 173 -12.46 5.26 3.12
CA GLY A 173 -13.16 4.45 4.12
C GLY A 173 -12.49 4.43 5.50
N THR A 174 -11.41 5.19 5.71
CA THR A 174 -10.82 5.40 7.03
C THR A 174 -11.62 6.39 7.88
N GLY A 175 -11.30 6.45 9.18
CA GLY A 175 -11.80 7.45 10.11
C GLY A 175 -11.07 8.79 10.06
N ILE A 176 -10.12 8.97 9.15
CA ILE A 176 -9.24 10.15 9.09
C ILE A 176 -10.05 11.41 8.73
N THR A 177 -9.86 12.45 9.53
CA THR A 177 -10.47 13.78 9.35
C THR A 177 -9.46 14.87 9.03
N VAL A 178 -8.18 14.66 9.36
CA VAL A 178 -7.09 15.63 9.17
C VAL A 178 -5.85 14.86 8.72
N LEU A 179 -5.09 15.43 7.79
CA LEU A 179 -3.76 14.94 7.40
C LEU A 179 -2.69 15.66 8.23
N PRO A 180 -1.59 14.99 8.60
CA PRO A 180 -0.48 15.63 9.30
C PRO A 180 0.18 16.67 8.40
N ASP A 181 0.73 17.70 9.03
CA ASP A 181 1.54 18.69 8.31
C ASP A 181 2.84 18.03 7.83
N ASN A 182 3.30 18.41 6.63
CA ASN A 182 4.47 17.85 5.96
C ASN A 182 4.34 16.37 5.53
N LEU A 183 3.11 15.87 5.36
CA LEU A 183 2.88 14.57 4.73
C LEU A 183 3.57 14.50 3.36
N SER A 184 4.41 13.48 3.17
CA SER A 184 5.13 13.26 1.92
C SER A 184 4.73 11.93 1.28
N VAL A 185 4.14 12.03 0.09
CA VAL A 185 3.72 10.90 -0.75
C VAL A 185 4.43 11.02 -2.08
N GLY A 186 5.17 9.99 -2.49
CA GLY A 186 5.89 10.02 -3.77
C GLY A 186 4.97 9.89 -4.98
N GLY A 187 3.82 9.24 -4.83
CA GLY A 187 2.84 8.95 -5.86
C GLY A 187 1.50 9.65 -5.66
N TRP A 188 0.42 8.88 -5.77
CA TRP A 188 -0.96 9.32 -5.64
C TRP A 188 -1.36 9.44 -4.18
N LEU A 189 -1.94 10.58 -3.81
CA LEU A 189 -2.64 10.74 -2.54
C LEU A 189 -4.14 10.63 -2.79
N ASP A 190 -4.75 9.51 -2.39
CA ASP A 190 -6.18 9.25 -2.56
C ASP A 190 -6.95 9.44 -1.25
N LEU A 191 -7.67 10.57 -1.20
CA LEU A 191 -8.51 11.01 -0.09
C LEU A 191 -9.99 10.72 -0.32
N ARG A 192 -10.37 10.11 -1.45
CA ARG A 192 -11.78 9.85 -1.78
C ARG A 192 -12.41 8.94 -0.73
N GLY A 193 -13.63 9.27 -0.29
CA GLY A 193 -14.31 8.50 0.75
C GLY A 193 -13.69 8.61 2.16
N THR A 194 -12.81 9.58 2.42
CA THR A 194 -12.37 9.95 3.79
C THR A 194 -13.36 10.92 4.43
N ARG A 195 -13.11 11.40 5.67
CA ARG A 195 -13.89 12.51 6.27
C ARG A 195 -13.13 13.84 6.27
N ILE A 196 -12.08 13.94 5.47
CA ILE A 196 -11.28 15.16 5.37
C ILE A 196 -12.11 16.26 4.73
N THR A 197 -12.07 17.45 5.32
CA THR A 197 -12.75 18.66 4.86
C THR A 197 -11.80 19.79 4.49
N THR A 198 -10.52 19.66 4.83
CA THR A 198 -9.48 20.65 4.55
C THR A 198 -8.17 19.95 4.27
N LEU A 199 -7.43 20.43 3.27
CA LEU A 199 -6.04 20.01 3.04
C LEU A 199 -5.11 20.72 4.03
N PRO A 200 -4.02 20.08 4.49
CA PRO A 200 -3.04 20.70 5.38
C PRO A 200 -2.28 21.81 4.65
N GLU A 201 -1.63 22.69 5.41
CA GLU A 201 -0.88 23.80 4.79
C GLU A 201 0.32 23.29 4.01
N LYS A 202 0.95 22.18 4.42
CA LYS A 202 2.15 21.64 3.77
C LYS A 202 1.96 20.16 3.54
N PHE A 203 2.01 19.74 2.28
CA PHE A 203 2.08 18.33 1.88
C PHE A 203 2.67 18.24 0.47
N THR A 204 3.19 17.06 0.13
CA THR A 204 3.69 16.78 -1.22
C THR A 204 3.12 15.47 -1.74
N CYS A 205 2.63 15.50 -2.97
CA CYS A 205 2.21 14.33 -3.74
C CYS A 205 2.43 14.56 -5.24
N ARG A 206 2.51 13.48 -6.02
CA ARG A 206 2.57 13.55 -7.50
C ARG A 206 1.20 13.71 -8.14
N SER A 207 0.17 13.14 -7.51
CA SER A 207 -1.23 13.31 -7.94
C SER A 207 -2.12 13.33 -6.71
N LEU A 208 -3.21 14.10 -6.79
CA LEU A 208 -4.16 14.27 -5.68
C LEU A 208 -5.56 13.88 -6.14
N TYR A 209 -6.16 12.91 -5.46
CA TYR A 209 -7.53 12.47 -5.69
C TYR A 209 -8.36 12.74 -4.43
N LEU A 210 -9.48 13.44 -4.58
CA LEU A 210 -10.36 13.82 -3.49
C LEU A 210 -11.79 14.03 -4.00
N ASP A 211 -12.74 14.12 -3.06
CA ASP A 211 -14.12 14.52 -3.33
C ASP A 211 -14.22 16.05 -3.20
N PRO A 212 -14.20 16.82 -4.31
CA PRO A 212 -13.99 18.27 -4.25
C PRO A 212 -15.10 19.04 -3.53
N GLU A 213 -16.31 18.49 -3.49
CA GLU A 213 -17.46 19.08 -2.80
C GLU A 213 -17.29 19.10 -1.27
N ARG A 214 -16.37 18.31 -0.73
CA ARG A 214 -16.16 18.18 0.71
C ARG A 214 -15.01 19.04 1.23
N ILE A 215 -14.16 19.52 0.34
CA ILE A 215 -12.94 20.24 0.71
C ILE A 215 -13.20 21.74 0.62
N SER A 216 -13.13 22.43 1.75
CA SER A 216 -13.50 23.85 1.84
C SER A 216 -12.40 24.79 1.35
N ASN A 217 -11.13 24.39 1.46
CA ASN A 217 -9.96 25.19 1.10
C ASN A 217 -9.40 24.88 -0.30
N ILE A 218 -10.29 24.53 -1.24
CA ILE A 218 -9.99 24.43 -2.67
C ILE A 218 -10.99 25.23 -3.50
N ALA A 219 -10.72 25.37 -4.78
CA ALA A 219 -11.67 25.82 -5.80
C ALA A 219 -11.68 24.80 -6.94
N TYR A 220 -12.85 24.49 -7.49
CA TYR A 220 -12.97 23.43 -8.50
C TYR A 220 -14.01 23.75 -9.57
N ARG A 221 -13.86 23.08 -10.72
CA ARG A 221 -14.83 23.06 -11.83
C ARG A 221 -15.03 21.60 -12.25
N LYS A 222 -16.29 21.24 -12.55
CA LYS A 222 -16.67 19.92 -13.05
C LYS A 222 -16.98 20.00 -14.54
N GLY A 223 -16.94 18.86 -15.23
CA GLY A 223 -17.34 18.79 -16.64
C GLY A 223 -16.39 19.53 -17.59
N CYS A 224 -15.13 19.74 -17.20
CA CYS A 224 -14.18 20.54 -17.96
C CYS A 224 -13.66 19.80 -19.19
N GLY A 225 -13.65 20.52 -20.32
CA GLY A 225 -13.10 20.08 -21.60
C GLY A 225 -13.76 18.80 -22.14
N ARG A 226 -13.10 18.18 -23.12
CA ARG A 226 -13.69 17.07 -23.89
C ARG A 226 -14.02 15.81 -23.08
N SER A 227 -13.29 15.55 -22.00
CA SER A 227 -13.50 14.34 -21.17
C SER A 227 -14.32 14.59 -19.91
N GLY A 228 -14.95 15.77 -19.77
CA GLY A 228 -15.82 16.09 -18.63
C GLY A 228 -15.10 16.01 -17.28
N ARG A 229 -13.81 16.37 -17.24
CA ARG A 229 -12.98 16.17 -16.04
C ARG A 229 -13.35 17.14 -14.94
N THR A 230 -13.07 16.74 -13.71
CA THR A 230 -12.97 17.70 -12.60
C THR A 230 -11.56 18.28 -12.60
N ILE A 231 -11.47 19.61 -12.51
CA ILE A 231 -10.23 20.34 -12.24
C ILE A 231 -10.40 21.03 -10.90
N PHE A 232 -9.36 21.03 -10.08
CA PHE A 232 -9.35 21.83 -8.86
C PHE A 232 -7.99 22.43 -8.58
N ALA A 233 -7.99 23.59 -7.92
CA ALA A 233 -6.81 24.25 -7.41
C ALA A 233 -6.68 23.96 -5.91
N ALA A 234 -5.47 23.68 -5.43
CA ALA A 234 -5.15 23.47 -4.03
C ALA A 234 -3.87 24.22 -3.64
N TRP A 235 -3.84 24.73 -2.40
CA TRP A 235 -2.64 25.34 -1.82
C TRP A 235 -1.77 24.27 -1.16
N THR A 236 -0.46 24.31 -1.40
CA THR A 236 0.51 23.34 -0.83
C THR A 236 1.50 23.97 0.14
N GLY A 237 1.22 25.19 0.64
CA GLY A 237 2.11 25.89 1.57
C GLY A 237 3.15 26.75 0.88
N LYS A 238 3.42 26.45 -0.39
CA LYS A 238 4.37 27.17 -1.24
C LYS A 238 3.70 27.87 -2.41
N GLU A 239 2.78 27.18 -3.09
CA GLU A 239 2.15 27.65 -4.31
C GLU A 239 0.75 27.02 -4.48
N ILE A 240 -0.04 27.58 -5.39
CA ILE A 240 -1.29 26.96 -5.85
C ILE A 240 -0.94 25.96 -6.95
N ARG A 241 -1.46 24.73 -6.83
CA ARG A 241 -1.33 23.67 -7.83
C ARG A 241 -2.68 23.26 -8.38
N ILE A 242 -2.71 22.91 -9.66
CA ILE A 242 -3.86 22.40 -10.39
C ILE A 242 -3.83 20.88 -10.39
N ALA A 243 -4.92 20.26 -9.96
CA ALA A 243 -5.15 18.84 -10.07
C ALA A 243 -6.11 18.53 -11.25
N ALA A 244 -5.72 17.58 -12.10
CA ALA A 244 -6.56 17.08 -13.20
C ALA A 244 -6.17 15.64 -13.61
N GLY A 245 -6.81 14.64 -13.00
CA GLY A 245 -6.41 13.24 -13.16
C GLY A 245 -5.04 13.00 -12.50
N CYS A 246 -4.08 12.43 -13.24
CA CYS A 246 -2.72 12.22 -12.73
C CYS A 246 -1.86 13.51 -12.66
N PHE A 247 -2.36 14.64 -13.15
CA PHE A 247 -1.64 15.90 -13.13
C PHE A 247 -1.83 16.60 -11.78
N PHE A 248 -0.73 17.05 -11.14
CA PHE A 248 -0.77 17.92 -9.96
C PHE A 248 0.46 18.84 -9.89
N ASP A 249 0.37 20.01 -10.52
CA ASP A 249 1.49 20.96 -10.66
C ASP A 249 0.97 22.40 -10.86
N THR A 250 1.86 23.37 -11.03
CA THR A 250 1.58 24.78 -11.30
C THR A 250 0.63 25.02 -12.47
N LEU A 251 -0.06 26.17 -12.47
CA LEU A 251 -0.92 26.59 -13.56
C LEU A 251 -0.17 26.61 -14.91
N ASP A 252 1.04 27.17 -14.96
CA ASP A 252 1.83 27.22 -16.19
C ASP A 252 2.17 25.82 -16.72
N ALA A 253 2.53 24.89 -15.83
CA ALA A 253 2.77 23.50 -16.20
C ALA A 253 1.49 22.84 -16.72
N PHE A 254 0.34 23.15 -16.11
CA PHE A 254 -0.95 22.63 -16.55
C PHE A 254 -1.30 23.11 -17.95
N GLU A 255 -1.15 24.41 -18.22
CA GLU A 255 -1.44 24.98 -19.54
C GLU A 255 -0.54 24.40 -20.63
N ARG A 256 0.76 24.23 -20.36
CA ARG A 256 1.68 23.53 -21.27
C ARG A 256 1.27 22.08 -21.51
N ALA A 257 0.90 21.35 -20.46
CA ALA A 257 0.44 19.96 -20.59
C ALA A 257 -0.87 19.86 -21.40
N VAL A 258 -1.76 20.84 -21.26
CA VAL A 258 -2.98 20.95 -22.06
C VAL A 258 -2.66 21.20 -23.53
N ASP A 259 -1.74 22.12 -23.85
CA ASP A 259 -1.34 22.42 -25.25
C ASP A 259 -0.71 21.23 -25.96
N VAL A 260 0.01 20.38 -25.23
CA VAL A 260 0.59 19.15 -25.79
C VAL A 260 -0.50 18.14 -26.16
N LYS A 261 -1.62 18.12 -25.43
CA LYS A 261 -2.62 17.05 -25.53
C LYS A 261 -3.91 17.44 -26.25
N TYR A 262 -4.27 18.72 -26.23
CA TYR A 262 -5.54 19.24 -26.71
C TYR A 262 -5.30 20.49 -27.56
N THR A 263 -6.22 20.79 -28.46
CA THR A 263 -6.18 22.01 -29.29
C THR A 263 -7.57 22.64 -29.38
N GLY A 264 -7.59 23.91 -29.81
CA GLY A 264 -8.81 24.69 -30.01
C GLY A 264 -9.66 24.81 -28.74
N LYS A 265 -10.98 24.87 -28.92
CA LYS A 265 -11.93 25.11 -27.82
C LYS A 265 -11.76 24.17 -26.63
N ALA A 266 -11.44 22.90 -26.85
CA ALA A 266 -11.24 21.96 -25.75
C ALA A 266 -10.03 22.32 -24.87
N ALA A 267 -8.93 22.78 -25.48
CA ALA A 267 -7.76 23.27 -24.75
C ALA A 267 -8.11 24.57 -23.99
N ASP A 268 -8.78 25.51 -24.66
CA ASP A 268 -9.19 26.78 -24.06
C ASP A 268 -10.09 26.57 -22.85
N ASP A 269 -11.06 25.66 -22.94
CA ASP A 269 -11.99 25.32 -21.86
C ASP A 269 -11.26 24.72 -20.64
N TYR A 270 -10.23 23.88 -20.86
CA TYR A 270 -9.40 23.36 -19.77
C TYR A 270 -8.62 24.46 -19.06
N LYS A 271 -7.93 25.32 -19.82
CA LYS A 271 -7.11 26.39 -19.26
C LYS A 271 -7.96 27.43 -18.54
N GLN A 272 -9.10 27.81 -19.13
CA GLN A 272 -10.03 28.75 -18.52
C GLN A 272 -10.54 28.23 -17.18
N ALA A 273 -10.98 26.97 -17.12
CA ALA A 273 -11.42 26.36 -15.86
C ALA A 273 -10.31 26.33 -14.80
N ALA A 274 -9.07 26.05 -15.19
CA ALA A 274 -7.93 26.07 -14.26
C ALA A 274 -7.64 27.49 -13.74
N ARG A 275 -7.60 28.50 -14.61
CA ARG A 275 -7.40 29.92 -14.23
C ARG A 275 -8.49 30.41 -13.27
N GLU A 276 -9.74 30.05 -13.53
CA GLU A 276 -10.86 30.37 -12.64
C GLU A 276 -10.70 29.72 -11.26
N CYS A 277 -10.26 28.46 -11.20
CA CYS A 277 -9.97 27.80 -9.93
C CYS A 277 -8.84 28.52 -9.18
N VAL A 278 -7.77 28.93 -9.86
CA VAL A 278 -6.69 29.70 -9.22
C VAL A 278 -7.21 31.03 -8.69
N ALA A 279 -7.94 31.80 -9.50
CA ALA A 279 -8.46 33.10 -9.09
C ALA A 279 -9.37 33.01 -7.86
N GLU A 280 -10.32 32.07 -7.86
CA GLU A 280 -11.23 31.83 -6.74
C GLU A 280 -10.47 31.37 -5.48
N LEU A 281 -9.48 30.49 -5.62
CA LEU A 281 -8.70 30.04 -4.47
C LEU A 281 -7.80 31.17 -3.92
N THR A 282 -7.20 31.98 -4.77
CA THR A 282 -6.40 33.15 -4.38
C THR A 282 -7.23 34.12 -3.53
N GLU A 283 -8.46 34.43 -3.96
CA GLU A 283 -9.40 35.26 -3.19
C GLU A 283 -9.74 34.62 -1.83
N LYS A 284 -10.06 33.31 -1.81
CA LYS A 284 -10.33 32.55 -0.58
C LYS A 284 -9.16 32.57 0.41
N LEU A 285 -7.92 32.58 -0.08
CA LEU A 285 -6.71 32.62 0.73
C LEU A 285 -6.32 34.03 1.20
N GLY A 286 -7.03 35.07 0.74
CA GLY A 286 -6.66 36.47 1.01
C GLY A 286 -5.33 36.85 0.38
N LYS A 287 -5.01 36.27 -0.78
CA LYS A 287 -3.76 36.50 -1.53
C LYS A 287 -3.99 37.30 -2.80
#